data_AF-A0A815GLU6-F1
#
_entry.id   AF-A0A815GLU6-F1
#
_cell.length_a   1.000
_cell.length_b   1.000
_cell.length_c   1.000
_cell.angle_alpha   90.00
_cell.angle_beta   90.00
_cell.angle_gamma   90.00
#
_symmetry.space_group_name_H-M   'P 1'
#
loop_
_entity.id
_entity.type
_entity.pdbx_description
1 polymer ?
#
loop_
_entity_poly.entity_id
_entity_poly.type
_entity_poly.pdbx_seq_one_letter_code
_entity_poly.pdbx_strand_id
1 'polypeptide(L)'
;MSSDSCTSQPLVMKKFRDKNPLHESDWSEDILASKEAQRLAILFNSELNSNKPIRFIAPYIDECRNNIWPPFIGGEKILAEPYLGKNVDKKFNSNSGWEDKNCRLSTGAFTHFIYHITSGTNLVCDLQGIKNNNEYILTDPVICSIKNPL
;
A
#
# COMPACT_ATOMS: atom_id res chain seq x y z
N MET A 1 -18.23 -0.61 -12.00
CA MET A 1 -17.25 -0.93 -10.94
C MET A 1 -16.55 -2.18 -11.40
N SER A 2 -15.23 -2.16 -11.54
CA SER A 2 -14.46 -3.34 -11.94
C SER A 2 -14.43 -4.34 -10.78
N SER A 3 -14.54 -5.63 -11.08
CA SER A 3 -14.51 -6.70 -10.09
C SER A 3 -13.66 -7.85 -10.58
N ASP A 4 -13.01 -8.53 -9.65
CA ASP A 4 -12.31 -9.78 -9.90
C ASP A 4 -13.29 -10.81 -10.48
N SER A 5 -12.93 -11.43 -11.61
CA SER A 5 -13.85 -12.31 -12.35
C SER A 5 -14.11 -13.66 -11.66
N CYS A 6 -13.26 -14.05 -10.70
CA CYS A 6 -13.38 -15.31 -9.97
C CYS A 6 -14.18 -15.13 -8.68
N THR A 7 -13.92 -14.04 -7.95
CA THR A 7 -14.45 -13.79 -6.61
C THR A 7 -15.56 -12.76 -6.57
N SER A 8 -15.80 -12.03 -7.67
CA SER A 8 -16.68 -10.85 -7.73
C SER A 8 -16.28 -9.73 -6.76
N GLN A 9 -15.08 -9.79 -6.17
CA GLN A 9 -14.56 -8.76 -5.28
C GLN A 9 -14.39 -7.45 -6.04
N PRO A 10 -15.01 -6.32 -5.60
CA PRO A 10 -14.74 -5.02 -6.19
C PRO A 10 -13.26 -4.64 -6.11
N LEU A 11 -12.74 -4.04 -7.18
CA LEU A 11 -11.33 -3.68 -7.33
C LEU A 11 -11.14 -2.17 -7.51
N VAL A 12 -9.96 -1.70 -7.12
CA VAL A 12 -9.39 -0.42 -7.52
C VAL A 12 -8.37 -0.70 -8.62
N MET A 13 -8.49 0.01 -9.74
CA MET A 13 -7.51 -0.01 -10.83
C MET A 13 -6.71 1.29 -10.78
N LYS A 14 -5.39 1.18 -10.83
CA LYS A 14 -4.45 2.30 -10.79
C LYS A 14 -3.66 2.33 -12.09
N LYS A 15 -3.51 3.53 -12.65
CA LYS A 15 -2.60 3.79 -13.76
C LYS A 15 -1.77 5.02 -13.50
N PHE A 16 -0.58 5.07 -14.09
CA PHE A 16 0.24 6.27 -14.08
C PHE A 16 -0.45 7.41 -14.86
N ARG A 17 -0.25 8.66 -14.39
CA ARG A 17 -0.93 9.84 -14.93
C ARG A 17 -0.44 10.27 -16.31
N ASP A 18 0.88 10.34 -16.50
CA ASP A 18 1.47 11.00 -17.67
C ASP A 18 2.05 10.05 -18.72
N LYS A 19 2.59 8.91 -18.29
CA LYS A 19 3.11 7.86 -19.17
C LYS A 19 2.72 6.53 -18.59
N ASN A 20 2.03 5.70 -19.37
CA ASN A 20 1.82 4.31 -18.99
C ASN A 20 3.14 3.56 -19.22
N PRO A 21 3.86 3.15 -18.16
CA PRO A 21 5.10 2.45 -18.33
C PRO A 21 4.83 1.10 -18.98
N LEU A 22 5.62 0.81 -20.01
CA LEU A 22 5.48 -0.42 -20.79
C LEU A 22 6.21 -1.60 -20.13
N HIS A 23 7.22 -1.32 -19.30
CA HIS A 23 8.00 -2.36 -18.63
C HIS A 23 7.39 -2.72 -17.28
N GLU A 24 7.30 -4.02 -16.98
CA GLU A 24 6.80 -4.50 -15.69
C GLU A 24 7.67 -4.05 -14.51
N SER A 25 8.96 -3.80 -14.77
CA SER A 25 9.90 -3.24 -13.80
C SER A 25 9.40 -1.93 -13.21
N ASP A 26 8.75 -1.10 -14.02
CA ASP A 26 8.26 0.22 -13.62
C ASP A 26 7.09 0.14 -12.63
N TRP A 27 6.45 -1.03 -12.55
CA TRP A 27 5.38 -1.34 -11.59
C TRP A 27 5.87 -2.19 -10.42
N SER A 28 7.05 -2.79 -10.56
CA SER A 28 7.59 -3.75 -9.59
C SER A 28 7.93 -3.08 -8.27
N GLU A 29 8.33 -1.81 -8.29
CA GLU A 29 8.68 -1.05 -7.08
C GLU A 29 7.49 -0.93 -6.12
N ASP A 30 6.30 -0.58 -6.60
CA ASP A 30 5.09 -0.47 -5.76
C ASP A 30 4.70 -1.82 -5.14
N ILE A 31 4.84 -2.90 -5.92
CA ILE A 31 4.55 -4.27 -5.46
C ILE A 31 5.58 -4.71 -4.42
N LEU A 32 6.87 -4.44 -4.66
CA LEU A 32 7.97 -4.79 -3.76
C LEU A 32 7.89 -4.00 -2.46
N ALA A 33 7.59 -2.70 -2.53
CA ALA A 33 7.37 -1.86 -1.35
C ALA A 33 6.20 -2.38 -0.52
N SER A 34 5.08 -2.74 -1.15
CA SER A 34 3.92 -3.30 -0.45
C SER A 34 4.22 -4.65 0.21
N LYS A 35 4.94 -5.54 -0.48
CA LYS A 35 5.36 -6.84 0.06
C LYS A 35 6.32 -6.69 1.23
N GLU A 36 7.29 -5.80 1.12
CA GLU A 36 8.26 -5.55 2.20
C GLU A 36 7.58 -4.90 3.41
N ALA A 37 6.69 -3.92 3.19
CA ALA A 37 5.88 -3.35 4.26
C ALA A 37 5.02 -4.41 4.96
N GLN A 38 4.43 -5.36 4.22
CA GLN A 38 3.71 -6.49 4.81
C GLN A 38 4.62 -7.38 5.65
N ARG A 39 5.83 -7.70 5.17
CA ARG A 39 6.81 -8.49 5.93
C ARG A 39 7.18 -7.80 7.24
N LEU A 40 7.40 -6.49 7.20
CA LEU A 40 7.70 -5.65 8.36
C LEU A 40 6.50 -5.56 9.32
N ALA A 41 5.27 -5.49 8.80
CA ALA A 41 4.05 -5.50 9.60
C ALA A 41 3.85 -6.83 10.35
N ILE A 42 4.19 -7.96 9.73
CA ILE A 42 4.17 -9.28 10.41
C ILE A 42 5.09 -9.27 11.63
N LEU A 43 6.31 -8.75 11.48
CA LEU A 43 7.27 -8.64 12.58
C LEU A 43 6.79 -7.68 13.68
N PHE A 44 6.24 -6.52 13.31
CA PHE A 44 5.63 -5.60 14.29
C PHE A 44 4.50 -6.27 15.08
N ASN A 45 3.59 -6.95 14.38
CA ASN A 45 2.45 -7.61 15.00
C ASN A 45 2.86 -8.75 15.94
N SER A 46 3.92 -9.50 15.61
CA SER A 46 4.42 -10.58 16.47
C SER A 46 5.09 -10.07 17.74
N GLU A 47 5.78 -8.93 17.68
CA GLU A 47 6.53 -8.39 18.83
C GLU A 47 5.66 -7.59 19.79
N LEU A 48 4.73 -6.76 19.29
CA LEU A 48 4.03 -5.77 20.11
C LEU A 48 2.66 -6.21 20.63
N ASN A 49 2.19 -7.41 20.25
CA ASN A 49 0.91 -7.99 20.66
C ASN A 49 -0.25 -6.97 20.69
N SER A 50 -0.34 -6.15 19.63
CA SER A 50 -1.31 -5.07 19.54
C SER A 50 -2.72 -5.62 19.34
N ASN A 51 -3.72 -5.01 19.98
CA ASN A 51 -5.13 -5.30 19.70
C ASN A 51 -5.62 -4.75 18.34
N LYS A 52 -4.74 -4.07 17.59
CA LYS A 52 -5.00 -3.55 16.24
C LYS A 52 -3.80 -3.82 15.34
N PRO A 53 -3.61 -5.07 14.90
CA PRO A 53 -2.56 -5.43 13.95
C PRO A 53 -2.64 -4.60 12.67
N ILE A 54 -1.49 -4.47 12.00
CA ILE A 54 -1.36 -3.80 10.71
C ILE A 54 -1.18 -4.86 9.62
N ARG A 55 -1.87 -4.68 8.50
CA ARG A 55 -1.74 -5.50 7.30
C ARG A 55 -1.71 -4.60 6.08
N PHE A 56 -0.78 -4.86 5.18
CA PHE A 56 -0.69 -4.24 3.87
C PHE A 56 -1.30 -5.16 2.81
N ILE A 57 -1.99 -4.55 1.84
CA ILE A 57 -2.33 -5.19 0.58
C ILE A 57 -1.24 -4.88 -0.44
N ALA A 58 -0.83 -5.90 -1.19
CA ALA A 58 0.05 -5.70 -2.33
C ALA A 58 -0.80 -5.73 -3.60
N PRO A 59 -0.67 -4.73 -4.49
CA PRO A 59 -1.34 -4.78 -5.78
C PRO A 59 -0.72 -5.87 -6.65
N TYR A 60 -1.41 -6.21 -7.74
CA TYR A 60 -0.90 -7.07 -8.79
C TYR A 60 -1.03 -6.37 -10.15
N ILE A 61 -0.15 -6.74 -11.09
CA ILE A 61 -0.22 -6.23 -12.47
C ILE A 61 -1.34 -6.98 -13.19
N ASP A 62 -2.18 -6.22 -13.90
CA ASP A 62 -3.20 -6.74 -14.80
C ASP A 62 -3.22 -5.92 -16.09
N GLU A 63 -3.97 -6.37 -17.08
CA GLU A 63 -4.13 -5.71 -18.37
C GLU A 63 -5.60 -5.40 -18.66
N CYS A 64 -5.87 -4.16 -19.05
CA CYS A 64 -7.20 -3.76 -19.51
C CYS A 64 -7.51 -4.44 -20.85
N ARG A 65 -8.40 -5.44 -20.87
CA ARG A 65 -8.79 -6.13 -22.11
C ARG A 65 -9.52 -5.25 -23.13
N ASN A 66 -10.30 -4.30 -22.63
CA ASN A 66 -11.11 -3.38 -23.43
C ASN A 66 -10.95 -1.97 -22.89
N ASN A 67 -11.37 -0.97 -23.67
CA ASN A 67 -11.54 0.38 -23.16
C ASN A 67 -12.57 0.36 -22.03
N ILE A 68 -12.15 0.75 -20.83
CA ILE A 68 -13.03 1.01 -19.69
C ILE A 68 -13.10 2.53 -19.59
N TRP A 69 -14.31 3.10 -19.43
CA TRP A 69 -14.58 4.55 -19.36
C TRP A 69 -13.35 5.41 -18.99
N PRO A 70 -13.01 6.48 -19.77
CA PRO A 70 -11.73 7.19 -19.64
C PRO A 70 -11.31 7.40 -18.17
N PRO A 71 -10.08 7.03 -17.77
CA PRO A 71 -8.87 7.08 -18.59
C PRO A 71 -8.26 5.73 -19.03
N PHE A 72 -8.99 4.60 -18.93
CA PHE A 72 -8.41 3.26 -19.16
C PHE A 72 -8.59 2.77 -20.61
N ILE A 73 -7.48 2.47 -21.28
CA ILE A 73 -7.47 2.04 -22.68
C ILE A 73 -7.17 0.54 -22.76
N GLY A 74 -7.77 -0.16 -23.73
CA GLY A 74 -7.47 -1.57 -23.99
C GLY A 74 -5.99 -1.80 -24.33
N GLY A 75 -5.40 -2.86 -23.78
CA GLY A 75 -3.98 -3.20 -23.90
C GLY A 75 -3.07 -2.48 -22.89
N GLU A 76 -3.60 -1.57 -22.06
CA GLU A 76 -2.81 -0.92 -21.02
C GLU A 76 -2.61 -1.82 -19.80
N LYS A 77 -1.38 -1.84 -19.29
CA LYS A 77 -1.08 -2.38 -17.95
C LYS A 77 -1.62 -1.46 -16.87
N ILE A 78 -2.08 -2.08 -15.79
CA ILE A 78 -2.59 -1.42 -14.58
C ILE A 78 -2.09 -2.16 -13.34
N LEU A 79 -2.13 -1.48 -12.20
CA LEU A 79 -2.14 -2.15 -10.89
C LEU A 79 -3.58 -2.32 -10.43
N ALA A 80 -3.92 -3.53 -10.03
CA ALA A 80 -5.20 -3.87 -9.45
C ALA A 80 -5.04 -4.29 -7.98
N GLU A 81 -5.98 -3.86 -7.14
CA GLU A 81 -6.05 -4.25 -5.75
C GLU A 81 -7.50 -4.32 -5.25
N PRO A 82 -7.79 -5.05 -4.16
CA PRO A 82 -9.12 -5.08 -3.58
C PRO A 82 -9.59 -3.71 -3.13
N TYR A 83 -10.82 -3.34 -3.49
CA TYR A 83 -11.47 -2.16 -2.95
C TYR A 83 -11.78 -2.36 -1.46
N LEU A 84 -11.13 -1.57 -0.62
CA LEU A 84 -11.24 -1.66 0.84
C LEU A 84 -12.47 -0.93 1.41
N GLY A 85 -13.28 -0.29 0.58
CA GLY A 85 -14.46 0.47 1.01
C GLY A 85 -14.25 1.98 0.97
N LYS A 86 -15.22 2.71 1.54
CA LYS A 86 -15.18 4.17 1.61
C LYS A 86 -14.08 4.63 2.58
N ASN A 87 -13.45 5.76 2.30
CA ASN A 87 -12.34 6.35 3.09
C ASN A 87 -11.01 5.59 3.05
N VAL A 88 -10.77 4.77 2.01
CA VAL A 88 -9.47 4.11 1.79
C VAL A 88 -8.32 5.10 1.57
N ASP A 89 -8.64 6.32 1.15
CA ASP A 89 -7.74 7.45 0.98
C ASP A 89 -7.34 8.13 2.30
N LYS A 90 -7.81 7.62 3.45
CA LYS A 90 -7.41 8.16 4.76
C LYS A 90 -5.92 7.90 4.99
N LYS A 91 -5.15 8.99 5.01
CA LYS A 91 -3.74 9.00 5.43
C LYS A 91 -3.62 9.09 6.95
N PHE A 92 -2.73 8.28 7.51
CA PHE A 92 -2.37 8.26 8.92
C PHE A 92 -1.03 8.96 9.18
N ASN A 93 -0.12 8.91 8.22
CA ASN A 93 1.04 9.77 8.12
C ASN A 93 1.39 10.03 6.66
N SER A 94 2.46 10.79 6.42
CA SER A 94 2.97 11.09 5.07
C SER A 94 4.47 10.88 5.02
N ASN A 95 5.02 10.86 3.80
CA ASN A 95 6.45 10.86 3.55
C ASN A 95 7.13 12.23 3.76
N SER A 96 6.39 13.27 4.17
CA SER A 96 6.92 14.62 4.47
C SER A 96 6.89 14.97 5.96
N GLY A 97 6.51 14.02 6.82
CA GLY A 97 6.50 14.20 8.28
C GLY A 97 5.16 14.64 8.89
N TRP A 98 4.10 14.79 8.09
CA TRP A 98 2.74 14.96 8.62
C TRP A 98 2.20 13.67 9.24
N GLU A 99 1.41 13.77 10.31
CA GLU A 99 0.80 12.65 11.04
C GLU A 99 -0.61 13.00 11.56
N ASP A 100 -1.57 12.09 11.40
CA ASP A 100 -2.90 12.20 12.00
C ASP A 100 -2.83 12.01 13.53
N LYS A 101 -3.11 13.10 14.26
CA LYS A 101 -3.12 13.13 15.73
C LYS A 101 -4.02 12.08 16.36
N ASN A 102 -5.06 11.62 15.65
CA ASN A 102 -6.04 10.66 16.17
C ASN A 102 -5.65 9.19 15.96
N CYS A 103 -4.59 8.91 15.19
CA CYS A 103 -4.22 7.55 14.81
C CYS A 103 -2.79 7.13 15.21
N ARG A 104 -2.06 8.02 15.90
CA ARG A 104 -0.63 7.90 16.28
C ARG A 104 -0.23 6.57 16.93
N LEU A 105 -1.08 6.00 17.78
CA LEU A 105 -0.67 4.88 18.64
C LEU A 105 -0.22 3.63 17.87
N SER A 106 -0.91 3.26 16.80
CA SER A 106 -0.54 2.06 16.02
C SER A 106 0.36 2.42 14.84
N THR A 107 0.00 3.45 14.07
CA THR A 107 0.70 3.80 12.83
C THR A 107 2.03 4.50 13.10
N GLY A 108 2.08 5.40 14.09
CA GLY A 108 3.33 6.04 14.53
C GLY A 108 4.27 5.06 15.22
N ALA A 109 3.74 4.18 16.08
CA ALA A 109 4.51 3.11 16.71
C ALA A 109 5.11 2.14 15.68
N PHE A 110 4.35 1.78 14.63
CA PHE A 110 4.84 0.96 13.54
C PHE A 110 6.00 1.63 12.81
N THR A 111 5.82 2.87 12.33
CA THR A 111 6.89 3.62 11.67
C THR A 111 8.15 3.72 12.55
N HIS A 112 7.99 4.01 13.84
CA HIS A 112 9.11 4.09 14.78
C HIS A 112 9.77 2.73 15.05
N PHE A 113 8.98 1.68 15.25
CA PHE A 113 9.47 0.31 15.47
C PHE A 113 10.34 -0.15 14.31
N ILE A 114 9.90 0.05 13.06
CA ILE A 114 10.68 -0.33 11.88
C ILE A 114 11.98 0.45 11.79
N TYR A 115 11.95 1.77 12.03
CA TYR A 115 13.17 2.57 12.08
C TYR A 115 14.15 2.04 13.14
N HIS A 116 13.64 1.66 14.31
CA HIS A 116 14.46 1.10 15.39
C HIS A 116 15.08 -0.26 15.03
N ILE A 117 14.26 -1.25 14.60
CA ILE A 117 14.75 -2.61 14.34
C ILE A 117 15.67 -2.70 13.12
N THR A 118 15.59 -1.73 12.21
CA THR A 118 16.48 -1.63 11.06
C THR A 118 17.71 -0.76 11.36
N SER A 119 17.95 -0.38 12.62
CA SER A 119 19.07 0.50 13.02
C SER A 119 19.11 1.81 12.22
N GLY A 120 17.93 2.35 11.92
CA GLY A 120 17.75 3.59 11.18
C GLY A 120 17.90 3.49 9.66
N THR A 121 18.01 2.28 9.09
CA THR A 121 18.19 2.17 7.63
C THR A 121 16.91 2.31 6.84
N ASN A 122 15.76 1.96 7.42
CA ASN A 122 14.46 1.96 6.74
C ASN A 122 13.41 2.70 7.56
N LEU A 123 12.57 3.47 6.89
CA LEU A 123 11.39 4.11 7.45
C LEU A 123 10.17 3.79 6.58
N VAL A 124 9.12 3.22 7.17
CA VAL A 124 7.85 2.99 6.47
C VAL A 124 6.90 4.13 6.79
N CYS A 125 6.45 4.84 5.77
CA CYS A 125 5.61 6.03 5.86
C CYS A 125 4.58 6.05 4.72
N ASP A 126 3.88 7.18 4.60
CA ASP A 126 2.69 7.34 3.76
C ASP A 126 1.63 6.26 4.02
N LEU A 127 1.46 5.93 5.31
CA LEU A 127 0.51 4.93 5.77
C LEU A 127 -0.90 5.41 5.45
N GLN A 128 -1.54 4.78 4.48
CA GLN A 128 -2.91 5.10 4.07
C GLN A 128 -3.75 3.84 3.93
N GLY A 129 -5.06 3.96 4.11
CA GLY A 129 -5.98 2.83 4.00
C GLY A 129 -7.16 2.97 4.96
N ILE A 130 -7.66 1.84 5.43
CA ILE A 130 -8.79 1.80 6.36
C ILE A 130 -8.38 1.31 7.74
N LYS A 131 -9.08 1.83 8.74
CA LYS A 131 -9.04 1.35 10.12
C LYS A 131 -10.41 0.79 10.46
N ASN A 132 -10.48 -0.50 10.74
CA ASN A 132 -11.69 -1.11 11.28
C ASN A 132 -11.50 -1.39 12.78
N ASN A 133 -12.45 -2.11 13.39
CA ASN A 133 -12.40 -2.38 14.83
C ASN A 133 -11.25 -3.34 15.22
N ASN A 134 -10.78 -4.15 14.26
CA ASN A 134 -9.88 -5.27 14.51
C ASN A 134 -8.46 -5.02 13.99
N GLU A 135 -8.28 -4.28 12.89
CA GLU A 135 -7.00 -4.10 12.22
C GLU A 135 -6.93 -2.78 11.44
N TYR A 136 -5.71 -2.42 11.05
CA TYR A 136 -5.43 -1.48 9.97
C TYR A 136 -5.15 -2.27 8.69
N ILE A 137 -5.89 -1.96 7.62
CA ILE A 137 -5.65 -2.50 6.29
C ILE A 137 -5.13 -1.35 5.43
N LEU A 138 -3.84 -1.40 5.11
CA LEU A 138 -3.09 -0.31 4.48
C LEU A 138 -2.70 -0.66 3.04
N THR A 139 -2.49 0.35 2.21
CA THR A 139 -2.03 0.21 0.82
C THR A 139 -1.04 1.34 0.47
N ASP A 140 -0.34 1.19 -0.65
CA ASP A 140 0.63 2.14 -1.22
C ASP A 140 1.66 2.70 -0.21
N PRO A 141 2.36 1.83 0.55
CA PRO A 141 3.37 2.32 1.48
C PRO A 141 4.55 2.96 0.75
N VAL A 142 5.17 3.93 1.41
CA VAL A 142 6.49 4.44 1.00
C VAL A 142 7.54 3.91 1.97
N ILE A 143 8.61 3.33 1.43
CA ILE A 143 9.79 2.92 2.19
C ILE A 143 10.95 3.87 1.85
N CYS A 144 11.30 4.73 2.80
CA CYS A 144 12.53 5.52 2.69
C CYS A 144 13.71 4.68 3.18
N SER A 145 14.76 4.56 2.36
CA SER A 145 15.94 3.76 2.65
C SER A 145 17.22 4.57 2.41
N ILE A 146 18.22 4.38 3.28
CA ILE A 146 19.57 4.94 3.08
C ILE A 146 20.46 4.04 2.20
N LYS A 147 20.00 2.82 1.92
CA LYS A 147 20.62 1.89 0.96
C LYS A 147 19.93 2.08 -0.40
N ASN A 148 20.67 1.91 -1.50
CA ASN A 148 20.10 1.93 -2.85
C ASN A 148 18.86 1.03 -2.94
N PRO A 149 17.84 1.41 -3.73
CA PRO A 149 16.60 0.64 -3.84
C PRO A 149 16.86 -0.81 -4.26
N LEU A 150 15.98 -1.70 -3.76
CA LEU A 150 15.98 -3.15 -4.01
C LEU A 150 15.93 -3.49 -5.50
#